data_AF-A0A9E4HBA0-F1
#
_entry.id   AF-A0A9E4HBA0-F1
#
_cell.length_a   1.000
_cell.length_b   1.000
_cell.length_c   1.000
_cell.angle_alpha   90.00
_cell.angle_beta   90.00
_cell.angle_gamma   90.00
#
_symmetry.space_group_name_H-M   'P 1'
#
loop_
_entity.id
_entity.type
_entity.pdbx_description
1 polymer ?
#
loop_
_entity_poly.entity_id
_entity_poly.type
_entity_poly.pdbx_seq_one_letter_code
_entity_poly.pdbx_strand_id
1 'polypeptide(L)'
;MNRAQQLADDPHALGTPLRDELRGLRSIRAVGQRYRIIFRIDEERRSVIVIAVGIRREGHRNDIYALAQRLIRLGLVNHLRTRRPS
;
A
#
# COMPACT_ATOMS: atom_id res chain seq x y z
N MET A 1 -6.70 -2.47 -19.15
CA MET A 1 -5.57 -2.46 -18.19
C MET A 1 -6.04 -2.93 -16.82
N ASN A 2 -5.28 -3.80 -16.14
CA ASN A 2 -5.54 -4.14 -14.74
C ASN A 2 -4.72 -3.23 -13.80
N ARG A 3 -4.95 -3.32 -12.48
CA ARG A 3 -4.28 -2.46 -11.50
C ARG A 3 -2.77 -2.71 -11.37
N ALA A 4 -2.31 -3.94 -11.59
CA ALA A 4 -0.90 -4.26 -11.53
C ALA A 4 -0.13 -3.56 -12.66
N GLN A 5 -0.68 -3.60 -13.89
CA GLN A 5 -0.07 -2.92 -15.03
C GLN A 5 -0.02 -1.40 -14.82
N GLN A 6 -1.13 -0.80 -14.37
CA GLN A 6 -1.18 0.64 -14.09
C GLN A 6 -0.13 1.06 -13.05
N LEU A 7 0.07 0.25 -12.00
CA LEU A 7 1.10 0.50 -11.00
C LEU A 7 2.53 0.33 -11.54
N ALA A 8 2.73 -0.53 -12.54
CA ALA A 8 4.02 -0.69 -13.20
C ALA A 8 4.36 0.51 -14.11
N ASP A 9 3.34 1.15 -14.71
CA ASP A 9 3.53 2.24 -15.66
C ASP A 9 3.81 3.58 -14.97
N ASP A 10 2.93 4.03 -14.06
CA ASP A 10 3.13 5.26 -13.26
C ASP A 10 2.48 5.13 -11.87
N PRO A 11 3.21 4.63 -10.86
CA PRO A 11 2.67 4.48 -9.52
C PRO A 11 2.50 5.81 -8.77
N HIS A 12 3.19 6.89 -9.19
CA HIS A 12 3.14 8.19 -8.50
C HIS A 12 1.85 8.96 -8.81
N ALA A 13 1.36 8.85 -10.04
CA ALA A 13 0.06 9.38 -10.45
C ALA A 13 -1.13 8.59 -9.88
N LEU A 14 -0.86 7.44 -9.24
CA LEU A 14 -1.89 6.52 -8.78
C LEU A 14 -2.04 6.49 -7.26
N GLY A 15 -3.31 6.29 -6.85
CA GLY A 15 -3.70 6.14 -5.47
C GLY A 15 -3.64 7.43 -4.65
N THR A 16 -4.28 7.39 -3.49
CA THR A 16 -4.30 8.48 -2.52
C THR A 16 -3.24 8.23 -1.46
N PRO A 17 -2.37 9.21 -1.14
CA PRO A 17 -1.48 9.12 0.01
C PRO A 17 -2.25 8.89 1.30
N LEU A 18 -1.79 7.95 2.10
CA LEU A 18 -2.37 7.66 3.42
C LEU A 18 -1.74 8.53 4.50
N ARG A 19 -2.44 8.63 5.63
CA ARG A 19 -2.08 9.50 6.77
C ARG A 19 -1.83 8.67 8.03
N ASP A 20 -1.44 9.35 9.10
CA ASP A 20 -1.27 8.78 10.44
C ASP A 20 -0.31 7.57 10.44
N GLU A 21 -0.71 6.45 11.05
CA GLU A 21 0.08 5.22 11.13
C GLU A 21 0.44 4.62 9.75
N LEU A 22 -0.28 5.02 8.69
CA LEU A 22 -0.07 4.55 7.32
C LEU A 22 0.66 5.59 6.45
N ARG A 23 1.21 6.65 7.04
CA ARG A 23 2.00 7.66 6.31
C ARG A 23 3.14 6.99 5.53
N GLY A 24 3.31 7.42 4.27
CA GLY A 24 4.29 6.84 3.35
C GLY A 24 3.73 5.69 2.50
N LEU A 25 2.51 5.22 2.81
CA LEU A 25 1.76 4.30 1.95
C LEU A 25 0.75 5.07 1.08
N ARG A 26 0.28 4.40 0.02
CA ARG A 26 -0.76 4.86 -0.90
C ARG A 26 -1.85 3.81 -1.02
N SER A 27 -3.06 4.24 -1.33
CA SER A 27 -4.21 3.36 -1.54
C SER A 27 -4.91 3.63 -2.86
N ILE A 28 -5.20 2.57 -3.62
CA ILE A 28 -5.97 2.66 -4.86
C ILE A 28 -7.20 1.74 -4.83
N ARG A 29 -8.33 2.23 -5.38
CA ARG A 29 -9.55 1.43 -5.57
C ARG A 29 -9.31 0.32 -6.58
N ALA A 30 -9.68 -0.91 -6.28
CA ALA A 30 -9.64 -2.04 -7.22
C ALA A 30 -11.02 -2.72 -7.26
N VAL A 31 -11.21 -3.63 -8.23
CA VAL A 31 -12.35 -4.55 -8.40
C VAL A 31 -13.67 -4.04 -7.82
N GLY A 32 -14.49 -3.41 -8.67
CA GLY A 32 -15.82 -2.92 -8.27
C GLY A 32 -15.79 -1.86 -7.16
N GLN A 33 -14.68 -1.13 -7.01
CA GLN A 33 -14.45 -0.05 -6.03
C GLN A 33 -14.48 -0.50 -4.54
N ARG A 34 -14.76 -1.78 -4.29
CA ARG A 34 -14.86 -2.38 -2.94
C ARG A 34 -13.52 -2.88 -2.43
N TYR A 35 -12.61 -3.25 -3.33
CA TYR A 35 -11.26 -3.66 -2.97
C TYR A 35 -10.31 -2.47 -2.95
N ARG A 36 -9.27 -2.57 -2.14
CA ARG A 36 -8.14 -1.65 -2.10
C ARG A 36 -6.84 -2.40 -2.22
N ILE A 37 -5.90 -1.78 -2.91
CA ILE A 37 -4.49 -2.14 -2.88
C ILE A 37 -3.80 -1.05 -2.07
N ILE A 38 -3.13 -1.44 -0.99
CA ILE A 38 -2.26 -0.56 -0.20
C ILE A 38 -0.83 -0.89 -0.59
N PHE A 39 -0.07 0.12 -1.00
CA PHE A 39 1.27 -0.05 -1.53
C PHE A 39 2.19 1.08 -1.10
N ARG A 40 3.50 0.87 -1.24
CA ARG A 40 4.51 1.93 -1.22
C ARG A 40 5.32 1.89 -2.51
N ILE A 41 5.94 3.01 -2.82
CA ILE A 41 6.92 3.11 -3.90
C ILE A 41 8.31 3.03 -3.27
N ASP A 42 9.14 2.18 -3.83
CA ASP A 42 10.55 2.05 -3.49
C ASP A 42 11.37 2.67 -4.61
N GLU A 43 11.82 3.91 -4.38
CA GLU A 43 12.57 4.71 -5.35
C GLU A 43 13.92 4.08 -5.68
N GLU A 44 14.61 3.55 -4.66
CA GLU A 44 15.92 2.93 -4.82
C GLU A 44 15.85 1.71 -5.75
N ARG A 45 14.81 0.90 -5.58
CA ARG A 45 14.61 -0.33 -6.38
C ARG A 45 13.73 -0.12 -7.62
N ARG A 46 13.25 1.11 -7.86
CA ARG A 46 12.22 1.43 -8.87
C ARG A 46 11.08 0.40 -8.88
N SER A 47 10.55 0.10 -7.69
CA SER A 47 9.58 -0.98 -7.53
C SER A 47 8.38 -0.54 -6.71
N VAL A 48 7.24 -1.15 -6.98
CA VAL A 48 6.02 -0.99 -6.18
C VAL A 48 5.90 -2.18 -5.25
N ILE A 49 5.82 -1.92 -3.96
CA ILE A 49 5.66 -2.96 -2.95
C ILE A 49 4.23 -2.91 -2.44
N VAL A 50 3.48 -3.94 -2.80
CA VAL A 50 2.11 -4.14 -2.32
C VAL A 50 2.17 -4.67 -0.89
N ILE A 51 1.60 -3.90 0.03
CA ILE A 51 1.57 -4.21 1.46
C ILE A 51 0.35 -5.08 1.78
N ALA A 52 -0.80 -4.74 1.21
CA ALA A 52 -2.04 -5.48 1.44
C ALA A 52 -3.03 -5.29 0.29
N VAL A 53 -3.80 -6.34 0.00
CA VAL A 53 -4.95 -6.30 -0.92
C VAL A 53 -6.15 -6.89 -0.21
N GLY A 54 -7.28 -6.20 -0.25
CA GLY A 54 -8.49 -6.69 0.40
C GLY A 54 -9.66 -5.72 0.31
N ILE A 55 -10.77 -6.11 0.91
CA ILE A 55 -12.02 -5.35 0.89
C ILE A 55 -11.99 -4.20 1.91
N ARG A 56 -12.51 -3.02 1.53
CA ARG A 56 -12.80 -1.96 2.49
C ARG A 56 -14.13 -2.28 3.18
N ARG A 57 -14.09 -2.43 4.50
CA ARG A 57 -15.21 -2.72 5.38
C ARG A 57 -15.06 -1.84 6.62
N GLU A 58 -15.28 -0.55 6.46
CA GLU A 58 -15.09 0.44 7.53
C GLU A 58 -15.72 -0.01 8.86
N GLY A 59 -14.96 0.06 9.96
CA GLY A 59 -15.36 -0.42 11.28
C GLY A 59 -15.29 -1.94 11.50
N HIS A 60 -14.96 -2.75 10.49
CA HIS A 60 -14.86 -4.20 10.61
C HIS A 60 -13.42 -4.66 10.83
N ARG A 61 -13.21 -5.74 11.61
CA ARG A 61 -11.88 -6.33 11.87
C ARG A 61 -11.13 -6.81 10.62
N ASN A 62 -11.89 -7.14 9.57
CA ASN A 62 -11.37 -7.55 8.26
C ASN A 62 -11.26 -6.37 7.27
N ASP A 63 -11.35 -5.12 7.74
CA ASP A 63 -11.07 -3.96 6.92
C ASP A 63 -9.60 -3.94 6.51
N ILE A 64 -9.36 -3.63 5.23
CA ILE A 64 -8.01 -3.60 4.67
C ILE A 64 -7.09 -2.56 5.35
N TYR A 65 -7.62 -1.43 5.81
CA TYR A 65 -6.80 -0.45 6.54
C TYR A 65 -6.48 -0.92 7.95
N ALA A 66 -7.44 -1.56 8.64
CA ALA A 66 -7.19 -2.17 9.95
C ALA A 66 -6.12 -3.27 9.87
N LEU A 67 -6.15 -4.11 8.82
CA LEU A 67 -5.11 -5.10 8.56
C LEU A 67 -3.74 -4.44 8.32
N ALA A 68 -3.67 -3.42 7.46
CA ALA A 68 -2.42 -2.73 7.17
C ALA A 68 -1.81 -2.06 8.41
N GLN A 69 -2.63 -1.41 9.23
CA GLN A 69 -2.19 -0.83 10.51
C GLN A 69 -1.63 -1.90 11.45
N ARG A 70 -2.29 -3.06 11.54
CA ARG A 70 -1.80 -4.19 12.35
C ARG A 70 -0.46 -4.71 11.84
N LEU A 71 -0.30 -4.88 10.52
CA LEU A 71 0.98 -5.31 9.93
C LEU A 71 2.12 -4.34 10.26
N ILE A 72 1.87 -3.03 10.17
CA ILE A 72 2.85 -1.99 10.51
C ILE A 72 3.19 -2.01 11.99
N ARG A 73 2.19 -2.05 12.88
CA ARG A 73 2.39 -2.09 14.33
C ARG A 73 3.16 -3.32 14.80
N LEU A 74 2.98 -4.46 14.13
CA LEU A 74 3.72 -5.69 14.39
C LEU A 74 5.12 -5.73 13.74
N GLY A 75 5.51 -4.69 13.00
CA GLY A 75 6.81 -4.62 12.32
C GLY A 75 6.95 -5.53 11.09
N LEU A 76 5.90 -6.28 10.72
CA LEU A 76 5.95 -7.33 9.68
C LEU A 76 6.20 -6.80 8.27
N VAL A 77 5.98 -5.51 8.05
CA VAL A 77 6.15 -4.85 6.75
C VAL A 77 7.15 -3.68 6.81
N ASN A 78 7.87 -3.53 7.93
CA ASN A 78 8.71 -2.36 8.25
C ASN A 78 10.22 -2.59 8.00
N HIS A 79 10.60 -3.64 7.27
CA HIS A 79 12.01 -4.11 7.17
C HIS A 79 12.69 -3.91 5.81
N LEU A 80 12.19 -3.00 4.99
CA LEU A 80 12.93 -2.49 3.84
C LEU A 80 13.27 -1.01 4.07
N ARG A 81 13.93 -0.74 5.20
CA ARG A 81 14.64 0.52 5.41
C ARG A 81 15.58 0.72 4.22
N THR A 82 15.46 1.86 3.56
CA THR A 82 16.45 2.44 2.66
C THR A 82 17.83 2.14 3.21
N ARG A 83 18.58 1.26 2.54
CA ARG A 83 20.00 1.10 2.86
C ARG A 83 20.64 2.37 2.33
N ARG A 84 20.86 3.34 3.24
CA ARG A 84 21.72 4.51 2.96
C ARG A 84 22.99 3.98 2.28
N PRO A 85 23.31 4.35 1.04
CA PRO A 85 24.61 4.00 0.48
C PRO A 85 25.66 4.73 1.32
N SER A 86 26.68 3.97 1.73
CA SER A 86 27.92 4.48 2.31
C SER A 86 28.74 5.20 1.25
#